data_AF-A0A0V0J1L6-F1
#
_entry.id   AF-A0A0V0J1L6-F1
#
_cell.length_a   1.000
_cell.length_b   1.000
_cell.length_c   1.000
_cell.angle_alpha   90.00
_cell.angle_beta   90.00
_cell.angle_gamma   90.00
#
_symmetry.space_group_name_H-M   'P 1'
#
loop_
_entity.id
_entity.type
_entity.pdbx_description
1 polymer ?
#
loop_
_entity_poly.entity_id
_entity_poly.type
_entity_poly.pdbx_seq_one_letter_code
_entity_poly.pdbx_strand_id
1 'polypeptide(L)'
;MIAEKMAHLHALPIRATVERFLTETDFVVSEEACVLKHIHRYIELLPPDESPMPENFKAVNILENYGKHKHAYPSEYPSRADLLEEARFLKRILEGAKSPVAFCHNDLLLGNMLISPNQDSVSFIDFEYCGYNHTAYDIADHFCEFAGNRDIDFSRYPSEAMQRDWLRVYLSTLKTITSSSSPSPDQGDPSVTSQSVGDEEINDWMREIRLFTMASHLLWGIWGMVQSFRSNINFDFKTYAIAKIGEYFRCKSLLK
;
A
#
# COMPACT_ATOMS: atom_id res chain seq x y z
N MET A 1 -2.86 11.37 15.90
CA MET A 1 -1.73 10.47 16.25
C MET A 1 -1.21 9.63 15.09
N ILE A 2 -1.95 8.65 14.54
CA ILE A 2 -1.42 7.78 13.45
C ILE A 2 -1.11 8.60 12.18
N ALA A 3 -2.05 9.45 11.75
CA ALA A 3 -1.84 10.36 10.62
C ALA A 3 -0.61 11.25 10.77
N GLU A 4 -0.42 11.84 11.96
CA GLU A 4 0.76 12.65 12.28
C GLU A 4 2.04 11.81 12.21
N LYS A 5 2.03 10.59 12.78
CA LYS A 5 3.18 9.70 12.77
C LYS A 5 3.58 9.29 11.35
N MET A 6 2.60 8.98 10.49
CA MET A 6 2.87 8.71 9.07
C MET A 6 3.43 9.95 8.36
N ALA A 7 2.95 11.16 8.66
CA ALA A 7 3.53 12.39 8.11
C ALA A 7 5.00 12.56 8.53
N HIS A 8 5.33 12.27 9.80
CA HIS A 8 6.72 12.26 10.26
C HIS A 8 7.58 11.19 9.58
N LEU A 9 7.05 9.98 9.38
CA LEU A 9 7.74 8.92 8.65
C LEU A 9 8.07 9.36 7.22
N HIS A 10 7.08 9.88 6.49
CA HIS A 10 7.24 10.33 5.11
C HIS A 10 8.13 11.57 4.97
N ALA A 11 8.35 12.32 6.06
CA ALA A 11 9.26 13.46 6.09
C ALA A 11 10.70 13.10 6.52
N LEU A 12 11.00 11.83 6.81
CA LEU A 12 12.35 11.43 7.23
C LEU A 12 13.36 11.70 6.11
N PRO A 13 14.52 12.31 6.42
CA PRO A 13 15.57 12.58 5.44
C PRO A 13 16.43 11.33 5.20
N ILE A 14 15.80 10.22 4.78
CA ILE A 14 16.46 8.91 4.64
C ILE A 14 17.65 8.98 3.70
N ARG A 15 17.48 9.58 2.52
CA ARG A 15 18.58 9.79 1.57
C ARG A 15 19.77 10.50 2.21
N ALA A 16 19.55 11.67 2.80
CA ALA A 16 20.62 12.45 3.42
C ALA A 16 21.26 11.70 4.61
N THR A 17 20.48 10.86 5.30
CA THR A 17 20.99 10.00 6.38
C THR A 17 21.91 8.92 5.82
N VAL A 18 21.48 8.22 4.77
CA VAL A 18 22.30 7.19 4.10
C VAL A 18 23.57 7.80 3.51
N GLU A 19 23.45 8.91 2.77
CA GLU A 19 24.58 9.64 2.21
C GLU A 19 25.54 10.19 3.27
N ARG A 20 25.10 10.36 4.52
CA ARG A 20 25.96 10.82 5.62
C ARG A 20 26.68 9.67 6.32
N PHE A 21 26.05 8.51 6.47
CA PHE A 21 26.54 7.45 7.34
C PHE A 21 26.98 6.17 6.61
N LEU A 22 26.61 5.98 5.35
CA LEU A 22 26.91 4.77 4.57
C LEU A 22 27.78 5.05 3.33
N THR A 23 28.53 6.16 3.33
CA THR A 23 29.36 6.64 2.20
C THR A 23 30.44 5.65 1.73
N GLU A 24 30.88 4.73 2.58
CA GLU A 24 31.92 3.74 2.27
C GLU A 24 31.35 2.43 1.70
N THR A 25 30.04 2.36 1.47
CA THR A 25 29.37 1.18 0.92
C THR A 25 28.92 1.46 -0.52
N ASP A 26 28.90 0.43 -1.39
CA ASP A 26 28.23 0.46 -2.70
C ASP A 26 26.69 0.54 -2.58
N PHE A 27 26.18 1.00 -1.43
CA PHE A 27 24.77 1.03 -1.11
C PHE A 27 24.09 2.20 -1.81
N VAL A 28 23.29 1.88 -2.82
CA VAL A 28 22.49 2.85 -3.58
C VAL A 28 21.05 2.81 -3.07
N VAL A 29 20.55 3.95 -2.60
CA VAL A 29 19.13 4.09 -2.25
C VAL A 29 18.31 4.23 -3.52
N SER A 30 17.42 3.27 -3.78
CA SER A 30 16.39 3.44 -4.82
C SER A 30 15.30 4.36 -4.29
N GLU A 31 15.20 5.56 -4.87
CA GLU A 31 14.11 6.52 -4.58
C GLU A 31 12.88 6.32 -5.49
N GLU A 32 12.89 5.31 -6.36
CA GLU A 32 11.76 4.98 -7.22
C GLU A 32 10.62 4.30 -6.44
N ALA A 33 9.37 4.67 -6.74
CA ALA A 33 8.21 4.08 -6.12
C ALA A 33 8.14 2.56 -6.35
N CYS A 34 8.11 1.79 -5.26
CA CYS A 34 8.34 0.35 -5.31
C CYS A 34 7.10 -0.50 -5.60
N VAL A 35 5.87 0.00 -5.42
CA VAL A 35 4.63 -0.81 -5.47
C VAL A 35 4.49 -1.63 -6.77
N LEU A 36 4.68 -1.02 -7.94
CA LEU A 36 4.55 -1.74 -9.22
C LEU A 36 5.66 -2.77 -9.41
N LYS A 37 6.88 -2.47 -8.93
CA LYS A 37 7.99 -3.42 -8.96
C LYS A 37 7.69 -4.62 -8.07
N HIS A 38 7.12 -4.41 -6.89
CA HIS A 38 6.72 -5.48 -5.98
C HIS A 38 5.61 -6.34 -6.60
N ILE A 39 4.58 -5.74 -7.20
CA ILE A 39 3.52 -6.48 -7.92
C ILE A 39 4.15 -7.39 -8.98
N HIS A 40 4.98 -6.83 -9.87
CA HIS A 40 5.67 -7.62 -10.90
C HIS A 40 6.51 -8.75 -10.31
N ARG A 41 7.26 -8.45 -9.24
CA ARG A 41 8.11 -9.44 -8.58
C ARG A 41 7.31 -10.60 -8.01
N TYR A 42 6.18 -10.36 -7.35
CA TYR A 42 5.36 -11.44 -6.82
C TYR A 42 4.72 -12.27 -7.93
N ILE A 43 4.31 -11.65 -9.04
CA ILE A 43 3.81 -12.38 -10.21
C ILE A 43 4.87 -13.32 -10.77
N GLU A 44 6.15 -12.93 -10.77
CA GLU A 44 7.25 -13.80 -11.20
C GLU A 44 7.51 -14.98 -10.28
N LEU A 45 7.15 -14.88 -9.00
CA LEU A 45 7.28 -15.96 -8.02
C LEU A 45 6.16 -17.01 -8.16
N LEU A 46 5.08 -16.67 -8.85
CA LEU A 46 4.01 -17.61 -9.15
C LEU A 46 4.46 -18.65 -10.20
N PRO A 47 3.99 -19.92 -10.10
CA PRO A 47 4.25 -20.93 -11.12
C PRO A 47 3.86 -20.48 -12.55
N PRO A 48 4.53 -20.94 -13.60
CA PRO A 48 4.04 -20.77 -14.96
C PRO A 48 2.63 -21.35 -15.14
N ASP A 49 1.80 -20.72 -15.98
CA ASP A 49 0.38 -21.10 -16.23
C ASP A 49 0.19 -22.52 -16.76
N GLU A 50 1.25 -23.14 -17.28
CA GLU A 50 1.27 -24.50 -17.83
C GLU A 50 1.78 -25.55 -16.82
N SER A 51 2.17 -25.14 -15.61
CA SER A 51 2.75 -26.04 -14.61
C SER A 51 1.72 -26.98 -14.00
N PRO A 52 2.06 -28.25 -13.70
CA PRO A 52 1.16 -29.13 -12.96
C PRO A 52 0.91 -28.57 -11.55
N MET A 53 -0.31 -28.75 -11.03
CA MET A 53 -0.68 -28.31 -9.69
C MET A 53 0.19 -28.95 -8.61
N PRO A 54 0.70 -28.19 -7.63
CA PRO A 54 1.40 -28.75 -6.48
C PRO A 54 0.48 -29.71 -5.71
N GLU A 55 0.99 -30.89 -5.34
CA GLU A 55 0.24 -31.95 -4.65
C GLU A 55 -0.43 -31.49 -3.34
N ASN A 56 0.06 -30.40 -2.73
CA ASN A 56 -0.46 -29.84 -1.49
C ASN A 56 -1.68 -28.93 -1.68
N PHE A 57 -2.16 -28.74 -2.91
CA PHE A 57 -3.29 -27.86 -3.18
C PHE A 57 -4.64 -28.53 -2.84
N LYS A 58 -5.23 -28.16 -1.70
CA LYS A 58 -6.61 -28.58 -1.36
C LYS A 58 -7.62 -27.68 -2.09
N ALA A 59 -8.24 -28.22 -3.13
CA ALA A 59 -9.39 -27.58 -3.78
C ALA A 59 -10.56 -27.47 -2.78
N VAL A 60 -11.09 -26.27 -2.61
CA VAL A 60 -12.33 -26.01 -1.86
C VAL A 60 -13.25 -25.33 -2.85
N ASN A 61 -14.32 -26.02 -3.23
CA ASN A 61 -15.27 -25.62 -4.26
C ASN A 61 -16.05 -24.39 -3.80
N ILE A 62 -15.76 -23.19 -4.32
CA ILE A 62 -16.70 -22.07 -4.34
C ILE A 62 -16.52 -21.28 -5.65
N LEU A 63 -17.63 -21.08 -6.37
CA LEU A 63 -17.87 -20.26 -7.57
C LEU A 63 -17.74 -20.97 -8.94
N GLU A 64 -18.85 -21.60 -9.35
CA GLU A 64 -19.24 -21.72 -10.76
C GLU A 64 -19.55 -20.31 -11.31
N ASN A 65 -18.60 -19.66 -12.00
CA ASN A 65 -18.88 -18.67 -13.07
C ASN A 65 -17.61 -18.03 -13.68
N TYR A 66 -16.56 -18.80 -13.97
CA TYR A 66 -15.53 -18.37 -14.91
C TYR A 66 -15.22 -19.48 -15.93
N GLY A 67 -15.03 -19.05 -17.18
CA GLY A 67 -15.14 -19.86 -18.39
C GLY A 67 -14.15 -21.01 -18.56
N LYS A 68 -14.45 -21.83 -19.57
CA LYS A 68 -13.80 -23.09 -19.92
C LYS A 68 -12.34 -22.92 -20.36
N HIS A 69 -11.40 -22.95 -19.43
CA HIS A 69 -9.99 -23.25 -19.73
C HIS A 69 -9.41 -24.14 -18.62
N LYS A 70 -8.67 -25.19 -19.03
CA LYS A 70 -7.89 -26.04 -18.12
C LYS A 70 -6.69 -25.21 -17.64
N HIS A 71 -6.83 -24.54 -16.51
CA HIS A 71 -5.74 -23.76 -15.93
C HIS A 71 -4.92 -24.59 -14.96
N ALA A 72 -3.62 -24.29 -14.88
CA ALA A 72 -2.77 -24.74 -13.79
C ALA A 72 -3.27 -24.20 -12.45
N TYR A 73 -3.90 -23.03 -12.40
CA TYR A 73 -4.45 -22.48 -11.17
C TYR A 73 -5.83 -23.07 -10.84
N PRO A 74 -6.21 -23.13 -9.55
CA PRO A 74 -7.61 -23.28 -9.15
C PRO A 74 -8.45 -22.25 -9.91
N SER A 75 -9.66 -22.62 -10.32
CA SER A 75 -10.60 -21.73 -11.03
C SER A 75 -10.84 -20.39 -10.32
N GLU A 76 -10.59 -20.35 -9.02
CA GLU A 76 -10.75 -19.18 -8.16
C GLU A 76 -9.61 -18.15 -8.28
N TYR A 77 -8.49 -18.48 -8.93
CA TYR A 77 -7.36 -17.57 -9.12
C TYR A 77 -7.22 -17.09 -10.56
N PRO A 78 -6.88 -15.80 -10.77
CA PRO A 78 -6.44 -15.32 -12.07
C PRO A 78 -5.13 -16.00 -12.47
N SER A 79 -4.93 -16.20 -13.77
CA SER A 79 -3.67 -16.71 -14.29
C SER A 79 -2.54 -15.70 -14.11
N ARG A 80 -1.29 -16.15 -14.24
CA ARG A 80 -0.12 -15.26 -14.26
C ARG A 80 -0.24 -14.25 -15.40
N ALA A 81 -0.73 -14.68 -16.57
CA ALA A 81 -0.99 -13.79 -17.70
C ALA A 81 -2.01 -12.70 -17.34
N ASP A 82 -3.15 -13.04 -16.73
CA ASP A 82 -4.18 -12.08 -16.30
C ASP A 82 -3.59 -11.06 -15.31
N LEU A 83 -2.85 -11.53 -14.31
CA LEU A 83 -2.20 -10.65 -13.32
C LEU A 83 -1.19 -9.68 -13.95
N LEU A 84 -0.46 -10.10 -15.00
CA LEU A 84 0.42 -9.20 -15.75
C LEU A 84 -0.37 -8.12 -16.51
N GLU A 85 -1.56 -8.45 -17.00
CA GLU A 85 -2.45 -7.48 -17.65
C GLU A 85 -2.95 -6.45 -16.65
N GLU A 86 -3.33 -6.91 -15.46
CA GLU A 86 -3.79 -6.07 -14.36
C GLU A 86 -2.65 -5.17 -13.82
N ALA A 87 -1.43 -5.68 -13.73
CA ALA A 87 -0.25 -4.86 -13.41
C ALA A 87 0.00 -3.77 -14.47
N ARG A 88 -0.13 -4.12 -15.77
CA ARG A 88 -0.05 -3.15 -16.87
C ARG A 88 -1.17 -2.11 -16.79
N PHE A 89 -2.37 -2.50 -16.39
CA PHE A 89 -3.50 -1.60 -16.18
C PHE A 89 -3.23 -0.62 -15.03
N LEU A 90 -2.81 -1.11 -13.87
CA LEU A 90 -2.43 -0.28 -12.73
C LEU A 90 -1.33 0.72 -13.08
N LYS A 91 -0.30 0.28 -13.83
CA LYS A 91 0.76 1.18 -14.29
C LYS A 91 0.18 2.38 -15.06
N ARG A 92 -0.71 2.14 -16.02
CA ARG A 92 -1.33 3.22 -16.83
C ARG A 92 -2.14 4.20 -16.00
N ILE A 93 -2.93 3.73 -15.03
CA ILE A 93 -3.78 4.63 -14.23
C ILE A 93 -2.99 5.39 -13.16
N LEU A 94 -1.83 4.87 -12.75
CA LEU A 94 -0.96 5.48 -11.73
C LEU A 94 0.16 6.36 -12.32
N GLU A 95 0.38 6.35 -13.64
CA GLU A 95 1.40 7.16 -14.33
C GLU A 95 1.31 8.67 -14.03
N GLY A 96 0.10 9.17 -13.70
CA GLY A 96 -0.15 10.57 -13.36
C GLY A 96 -0.25 10.88 -11.86
N ALA A 97 0.12 9.96 -10.98
CA ALA A 97 0.06 10.18 -9.53
C ALA A 97 0.95 11.36 -9.12
N LYS A 98 0.37 12.30 -8.36
CA LYS A 98 1.03 13.53 -7.89
C LYS A 98 1.44 13.45 -6.43
N SER A 99 0.94 12.47 -5.67
CA SER A 99 1.40 12.25 -4.30
C SER A 99 2.92 12.07 -4.27
N PRO A 100 3.62 12.75 -3.34
CA PRO A 100 5.07 12.68 -3.27
C PRO A 100 5.57 11.23 -3.13
N VAL A 101 6.75 10.96 -3.69
CA VAL A 101 7.47 9.73 -3.41
C VAL A 101 8.38 9.97 -2.21
N ALA A 102 8.22 9.17 -1.15
CA ALA A 102 8.98 9.26 0.08
C ALA A 102 9.22 7.87 0.68
N PHE A 103 10.03 7.80 1.74
CA PHE A 103 10.20 6.54 2.47
C PHE A 103 8.90 6.15 3.17
N CYS A 104 8.33 5.03 2.76
CA CYS A 104 7.07 4.47 3.23
C CYS A 104 7.32 3.15 3.97
N HIS A 105 6.39 2.80 4.84
CA HIS A 105 6.40 1.51 5.53
C HIS A 105 5.92 0.38 4.61
N ASN A 106 4.90 0.67 3.79
CA ASN A 106 4.26 -0.23 2.82
C ASN A 106 3.52 -1.44 3.40
N ASP A 107 3.36 -1.52 4.72
CA ASP A 107 2.66 -2.62 5.42
C ASP A 107 2.18 -2.18 6.82
N LEU A 108 1.42 -1.09 6.88
CA LEU A 108 0.95 -0.51 8.16
C LEU A 108 -0.35 -1.14 8.66
N LEU A 109 -0.33 -2.47 8.77
CA LEU A 109 -1.38 -3.24 9.44
C LEU A 109 -1.42 -2.94 10.96
N LEU A 110 -2.56 -3.24 11.59
CA LEU A 110 -2.79 -2.88 13.01
C LEU A 110 -1.73 -3.47 13.96
N GLY A 111 -1.22 -4.67 13.66
CA GLY A 111 -0.17 -5.33 14.44
C GLY A 111 1.20 -4.61 14.41
N ASN A 112 1.43 -3.75 13.42
CA ASN A 112 2.69 -3.01 13.23
C ASN A 112 2.64 -1.63 13.89
N MET A 113 1.56 -1.32 14.62
CA MET A 113 1.38 -0.08 15.36
C MET A 113 1.34 -0.34 16.87
N LEU A 114 2.39 0.10 17.57
CA LEU A 114 2.47 0.04 19.02
C LEU A 114 1.96 1.36 19.60
N ILE A 115 0.83 1.31 20.30
CA ILE A 115 0.26 2.44 21.03
C ILE A 115 0.78 2.37 22.48
N SER A 116 1.28 3.49 23.00
CA SER A 116 1.73 3.57 24.39
C SER A 116 0.58 3.25 25.36
N PRO A 117 0.85 2.74 26.58
CA PRO A 117 -0.20 2.41 27.55
C PRO A 117 -1.12 3.60 27.90
N ASN A 118 -0.58 4.80 27.86
CA ASN A 118 -1.26 6.07 28.08
C ASN A 118 -1.89 6.68 26.80
N GLN A 119 -1.78 6.01 25.66
CA GLN A 119 -2.37 6.38 24.36
C GLN A 119 -1.97 7.76 23.84
N ASP A 120 -0.78 8.23 24.22
CA ASP A 120 -0.24 9.53 23.85
C ASP A 120 0.83 9.46 22.75
N SER A 121 1.28 8.26 22.39
CA SER A 121 2.24 8.04 21.33
C SER A 121 1.98 6.74 20.57
N VAL A 122 2.44 6.74 19.32
CA VAL A 122 2.44 5.57 18.45
C VAL A 122 3.84 5.36 17.87
N SER A 123 4.25 4.10 17.81
CA SER A 123 5.49 3.66 17.16
C SER A 123 5.17 2.61 16.11
N PHE A 124 5.84 2.71 14.97
CA PHE A 124 5.76 1.70 13.91
C PHE A 124 6.93 0.72 14.07
N ILE A 125 6.67 -0.54 13.77
CA ILE A 125 7.63 -1.64 13.83
C ILE A 125 7.50 -2.48 12.57
N ASP A 126 8.46 -3.39 12.34
CA ASP A 126 8.40 -4.35 11.24
C ASP A 126 8.46 -3.72 9.83
N PHE A 127 9.57 -3.04 9.56
CA PHE A 127 9.84 -2.34 8.30
C PHE A 127 10.33 -3.29 7.19
N GLU A 128 9.91 -4.56 7.16
CA GLU A 128 10.42 -5.53 6.19
C GLU A 128 10.06 -5.19 4.72
N TYR A 129 8.92 -4.52 4.52
CA TYR A 129 8.46 -4.04 3.20
C TYR A 129 8.78 -2.56 2.92
N CYS A 130 9.54 -1.91 3.81
CA CYS A 130 9.79 -0.48 3.68
C CYS A 130 10.57 -0.12 2.42
N GLY A 131 10.36 1.09 1.93
CA GLY A 131 11.01 1.58 0.72
C GLY A 131 10.38 2.86 0.22
N TYR A 132 11.02 3.48 -0.76
CA TYR A 132 10.45 4.66 -1.40
C TYR A 132 9.19 4.28 -2.18
N ASN A 133 8.11 4.99 -1.92
CA ASN A 133 6.82 4.77 -2.57
C ASN A 133 6.00 6.06 -2.57
N HIS A 134 4.91 6.07 -3.33
CA HIS A 134 3.94 7.16 -3.24
C HIS A 134 3.33 7.17 -1.84
N THR A 135 3.35 8.32 -1.17
CA THR A 135 2.79 8.44 0.18
C THR A 135 1.28 8.15 0.22
N ALA A 136 0.57 8.39 -0.89
CA ALA A 136 -0.84 8.00 -1.01
C ALA A 136 -1.03 6.48 -1.04
N TYR A 137 -0.03 5.70 -1.51
CA TYR A 137 -0.07 4.25 -1.40
C TYR A 137 -0.03 3.80 0.06
N ASP A 138 0.92 4.29 0.85
CA ASP A 138 1.07 3.86 2.25
C ASP A 138 -0.19 4.19 3.06
N ILE A 139 -0.85 5.31 2.76
CA ILE A 139 -2.14 5.69 3.36
C ILE A 139 -3.27 4.77 2.88
N ALA A 140 -3.36 4.52 1.57
CA ALA A 140 -4.39 3.65 1.01
C ALA A 140 -4.26 2.22 1.55
N ASP A 141 -3.04 1.72 1.66
CA ASP A 141 -2.71 0.42 2.24
C ASP A 141 -3.12 0.35 3.71
N HIS A 142 -2.76 1.35 4.52
CA HIS A 142 -3.21 1.45 5.90
C HIS A 142 -4.75 1.44 6.02
N PHE A 143 -5.47 2.12 5.14
CA PHE A 143 -6.94 2.08 5.11
C PHE A 143 -7.49 0.70 4.73
N CYS A 144 -6.84 -0.03 3.83
CA CYS A 144 -7.22 -1.41 3.48
C CYS A 144 -7.17 -2.34 4.71
N GLU A 145 -6.28 -2.08 5.67
CA GLU A 145 -6.07 -2.94 6.84
C GLU A 145 -7.17 -2.81 7.90
N PHE A 146 -8.06 -1.82 7.79
CA PHE A 146 -9.28 -1.75 8.60
C PHE A 146 -10.23 -2.93 8.34
N ALA A 147 -10.15 -3.53 7.14
CA ALA A 147 -10.91 -4.74 6.83
C ALA A 147 -10.39 -5.97 7.60
N GLY A 148 -9.18 -5.92 8.17
CA GLY A 148 -8.52 -7.04 8.81
C GLY A 148 -7.96 -8.07 7.81
N ASN A 149 -7.23 -9.06 8.34
CA ASN A 149 -6.56 -10.10 7.54
C ASN A 149 -7.04 -11.53 7.82
N ARG A 150 -7.61 -11.83 8.99
CA ARG A 150 -8.20 -13.14 9.32
C ARG A 150 -9.72 -13.15 9.09
N ASP A 151 -10.41 -12.19 9.68
CA ASP A 151 -11.85 -11.99 9.55
C ASP A 151 -12.11 -10.80 8.61
N ILE A 152 -11.78 -10.98 7.32
CA ILE A 152 -11.84 -9.91 6.33
C ILE A 152 -13.27 -9.37 6.20
N ASP A 153 -13.45 -8.09 6.45
CA ASP A 153 -14.71 -7.38 6.34
C ASP A 153 -14.50 -6.01 5.69
N PHE A 154 -14.67 -5.96 4.36
CA PHE A 154 -14.47 -4.75 3.57
C PHE A 154 -15.45 -3.62 3.93
N SER A 155 -16.53 -3.89 4.68
CA SER A 155 -17.42 -2.84 5.18
C SER A 155 -16.77 -1.95 6.25
N ARG A 156 -15.66 -2.41 6.85
CA ARG A 156 -14.87 -1.65 7.83
C ARG A 156 -13.92 -0.64 7.20
N TYR A 157 -13.75 -0.65 5.88
CA TYR A 157 -12.95 0.34 5.18
C TYR A 157 -13.41 1.76 5.58
N PRO A 158 -12.50 2.70 5.90
CA PRO A 158 -12.87 4.01 6.40
C PRO A 158 -13.86 4.75 5.49
N SER A 159 -14.89 5.35 6.08
CA SER A 159 -15.84 6.17 5.33
C SER A 159 -15.15 7.36 4.66
N GLU A 160 -15.75 7.91 3.60
CA GLU A 160 -15.18 9.08 2.92
C GLU A 160 -14.95 10.25 3.88
N ALA A 161 -15.89 10.50 4.81
CA ALA A 161 -15.74 11.54 5.82
C ALA A 161 -14.51 11.30 6.72
N MET A 162 -14.33 10.06 7.19
CA MET A 162 -13.17 9.70 8.00
C MET A 162 -11.85 9.84 7.23
N GLN A 163 -11.80 9.40 5.96
CA GLN A 163 -10.60 9.54 5.13
C GLN A 163 -10.23 11.02 4.93
N ARG A 164 -11.21 11.89 4.68
CA ARG A 164 -11.00 13.33 4.52
C ARG A 164 -10.45 13.97 5.80
N ASP A 165 -11.01 13.64 6.96
CA ASP A 165 -10.53 14.16 8.24
C ASP A 165 -9.12 13.65 8.57
N TRP A 166 -8.85 12.37 8.28
CA TRP A 166 -7.52 11.79 8.43
C TRP A 166 -6.50 12.50 7.53
N LEU A 167 -6.84 12.74 6.26
CA LEU A 167 -5.99 13.46 5.30
C LEU A 167 -5.71 14.89 5.71
N ARG A 168 -6.71 15.61 6.25
CA ARG A 168 -6.51 16.98 6.75
C ARG A 168 -5.45 17.01 7.84
N VAL A 169 -5.48 16.06 8.77
CA VAL A 169 -4.46 15.93 9.83
C VAL A 169 -3.11 15.62 9.19
N TYR A 170 -3.01 14.56 8.38
CA TYR A 170 -1.77 14.15 7.72
C TYR A 170 -1.10 15.29 6.93
N LEU A 171 -1.85 15.96 6.04
CA LEU A 171 -1.32 17.02 5.19
C LEU A 171 -0.95 18.27 5.99
N SER A 172 -1.73 18.64 7.01
CA SER A 172 -1.40 19.79 7.87
C SER A 172 -0.10 19.53 8.64
N THR A 173 0.08 18.32 9.17
CA THR A 173 1.31 17.92 9.84
C THR A 173 2.49 17.91 8.88
N LEU A 174 2.33 17.33 7.69
CA LEU A 174 3.40 17.28 6.68
C LEU A 174 3.88 18.68 6.29
N LYS A 175 2.95 19.61 6.00
CA LYS A 175 3.28 21.01 5.68
C LYS A 175 4.01 21.72 6.82
N THR A 176 3.64 21.42 8.06
CA THR A 176 4.31 21.98 9.26
C THR A 176 5.76 21.50 9.35
N ILE A 177 6.00 20.21 9.14
CA ILE A 177 7.35 19.62 9.18
C ILE A 177 8.23 20.20 8.06
N THR A 178 7.70 20.28 6.83
CA THR A 178 8.47 20.75 5.67
C THR A 178 8.78 22.24 5.74
N SER A 179 7.87 23.05 6.28
CA SER A 179 8.10 24.50 6.47
C SER A 179 9.15 24.78 7.54
N SER A 180 9.20 23.96 8.60
CA SER A 180 10.18 24.10 9.69
C SER A 180 11.61 23.71 9.29
N SER A 181 11.76 22.96 8.19
CA SER A 181 13.05 22.44 7.71
C SER A 181 13.77 23.36 6.72
N SER A 182 13.14 24.48 6.32
CA SER A 182 13.72 25.50 5.43
C SER A 182 14.11 26.75 6.23
N PRO A 183 15.40 26.98 6.53
CA PRO A 183 15.84 28.23 7.12
C PRO A 183 15.89 29.29 6.01
N SER A 184 14.78 30.00 5.78
CA SER A 184 14.82 31.24 5.01
C SER A 184 15.60 32.30 5.81
N PRO A 185 16.71 32.87 5.30
CA PRO A 185 17.51 33.84 6.06
C PRO A 185 16.91 35.25 6.14
N ASP A 186 15.71 35.46 5.61
CA ASP A 186 15.15 36.80 5.48
C ASP A 186 13.62 36.78 5.63
N GLN A 187 13.10 37.78 6.36
CA GLN A 187 11.69 38.10 6.68
C GLN A 187 11.08 37.28 7.83
N GLY A 188 10.60 37.89 8.92
CA GLY A 188 9.46 38.79 9.00
C GLY A 188 8.37 38.07 9.82
N ASP A 189 7.76 38.75 10.79
CA ASP A 189 6.76 38.26 11.78
C ASP A 189 6.31 36.77 11.71
N PRO A 190 6.56 35.93 12.75
CA PRO A 190 6.19 34.50 12.77
C PRO A 190 4.68 34.20 12.76
N SER A 191 3.82 35.22 12.64
CA SER A 191 2.38 35.09 12.90
C SER A 191 1.51 34.67 11.69
N VAL A 192 2.03 34.57 10.46
CA VAL A 192 1.18 34.30 9.28
C VAL A 192 1.83 33.37 8.26
N THR A 193 1.50 32.07 8.32
CA THR A 193 0.93 31.26 7.21
C THR A 193 0.87 29.78 7.63
N SER A 194 -0.09 29.44 8.50
CA SER A 194 -0.61 28.07 8.46
C SER A 194 -1.23 27.88 7.07
N GLN A 195 -0.54 27.20 6.16
CA GLN A 195 -1.11 26.84 4.87
C GLN A 195 -2.25 25.84 5.13
N SER A 196 -3.47 26.37 5.25
CA SER A 196 -4.68 25.56 5.37
C SER A 196 -4.73 24.56 4.22
N VAL A 197 -4.95 23.28 4.55
CA VAL A 197 -5.19 22.23 3.55
C VAL A 197 -6.53 22.51 2.88
N GLY A 198 -6.49 22.78 1.56
CA GLY A 198 -7.68 23.12 0.79
C GLY A 198 -8.49 21.88 0.41
N ASP A 199 -9.80 22.04 0.20
CA ASP A 199 -10.67 20.92 -0.19
C ASP A 199 -10.33 20.34 -1.58
N GLU A 200 -9.80 21.15 -2.49
CA GLU A 200 -9.31 20.68 -3.80
C GLU A 200 -8.12 19.72 -3.65
N GLU A 201 -7.15 20.06 -2.79
CA GLU A 201 -6.03 19.20 -2.45
C GLU A 201 -6.51 17.88 -1.85
N ILE A 202 -7.46 17.94 -0.90
CA ILE A 202 -8.08 16.72 -0.34
C ILE A 202 -8.76 15.89 -1.44
N ASN A 203 -9.50 16.52 -2.34
CA ASN A 203 -10.18 15.82 -3.44
C ASN A 203 -9.18 15.14 -4.39
N ASP A 204 -8.03 15.75 -4.64
CA ASP A 204 -6.97 15.17 -5.47
C ASP A 204 -6.37 13.93 -4.79
N TRP A 205 -6.02 14.03 -3.50
CA TRP A 205 -5.52 12.90 -2.71
C TRP A 205 -6.54 11.77 -2.58
N MET A 206 -7.82 12.08 -2.38
CA MET A 206 -8.88 11.09 -2.33
C MET A 206 -9.01 10.33 -3.65
N ARG A 207 -8.78 10.97 -4.81
CA ARG A 207 -8.76 10.27 -6.10
C ARG A 207 -7.57 9.32 -6.19
N GLU A 208 -6.37 9.76 -5.82
CA GLU A 208 -5.18 8.90 -5.84
C GLU A 208 -5.28 7.73 -4.87
N ILE A 209 -5.74 7.96 -3.63
CA ILE A 209 -5.93 6.91 -2.64
C ILE A 209 -6.84 5.82 -3.18
N ARG A 210 -7.95 6.16 -3.85
CA ARG A 210 -8.84 5.15 -4.45
C ARG A 210 -8.14 4.28 -5.51
N LEU A 211 -7.21 4.85 -6.28
CA LEU A 211 -6.41 4.09 -7.24
C LEU A 211 -5.37 3.22 -6.54
N PHE A 212 -4.71 3.74 -5.50
CA PHE A 212 -3.74 2.96 -4.73
C PHE A 212 -4.36 1.89 -3.83
N THR A 213 -5.62 2.04 -3.40
CA THR A 213 -6.40 0.98 -2.74
C THR A 213 -6.46 -0.25 -3.64
N MET A 214 -6.65 -0.06 -4.95
CA MET A 214 -6.58 -1.16 -5.91
C MET A 214 -5.18 -1.76 -5.98
N ALA A 215 -4.14 -0.93 -6.01
CA ALA A 215 -2.76 -1.42 -6.04
C ALA A 215 -2.42 -2.26 -4.79
N SER A 216 -2.85 -1.83 -3.60
CA SER A 216 -2.70 -2.56 -2.34
C SER A 216 -3.42 -3.91 -2.40
N HIS A 217 -4.70 -3.94 -2.80
CA HIS A 217 -5.46 -5.18 -2.93
C HIS A 217 -4.83 -6.16 -3.93
N LEU A 218 -4.34 -5.68 -5.08
CA LEU A 218 -3.67 -6.54 -6.05
C LEU A 218 -2.34 -7.07 -5.49
N LEU A 219 -1.51 -6.20 -4.91
CA LEU A 219 -0.22 -6.59 -4.34
C LEU A 219 -0.39 -7.68 -3.28
N TRP A 220 -1.21 -7.41 -2.26
CA TRP A 220 -1.40 -8.34 -1.15
C TRP A 220 -2.18 -9.59 -1.55
N GLY A 221 -3.06 -9.48 -2.54
CA GLY A 221 -3.71 -10.64 -3.17
C GLY A 221 -2.70 -11.59 -3.81
N ILE A 222 -1.79 -11.07 -4.65
CA ILE A 222 -0.74 -11.86 -5.30
C ILE A 222 0.26 -12.39 -4.27
N TRP A 223 0.64 -11.58 -3.28
CA TRP A 223 1.45 -12.04 -2.15
C TRP A 223 0.80 -13.23 -1.44
N GLY A 224 -0.50 -13.14 -1.14
CA GLY A 224 -1.26 -14.24 -0.54
C GLY A 224 -1.27 -15.49 -1.42
N MET A 225 -1.41 -15.33 -2.74
CA MET A 225 -1.29 -16.44 -3.68
C MET A 225 0.08 -17.11 -3.57
N VAL A 226 1.17 -16.34 -3.63
CA VAL A 226 2.54 -16.86 -3.50
C VAL A 226 2.72 -17.61 -2.18
N GLN A 227 2.24 -17.04 -1.08
CA GLN A 227 2.34 -17.65 0.24
C GLN A 227 1.52 -18.93 0.36
N SER A 228 0.38 -19.04 -0.33
CA SER A 228 -0.41 -20.28 -0.36
C SER A 228 0.35 -21.48 -0.94
N PHE A 229 1.36 -21.24 -1.77
CA PHE A 229 2.21 -22.29 -2.35
C PHE A 229 3.49 -22.57 -1.56
N ARG A 230 3.92 -21.66 -0.67
CA ARG A 230 5.28 -21.68 -0.12
C ARG A 230 5.36 -21.61 1.41
N SER A 231 4.33 -21.07 2.06
CA SER A 231 4.38 -20.78 3.49
C SER A 231 3.96 -21.99 4.32
N ASN A 232 4.66 -22.20 5.43
CA ASN A 232 4.29 -23.17 6.47
C ASN A 232 3.55 -22.53 7.64
N ILE A 233 3.26 -21.23 7.57
CA ILE A 233 2.54 -20.50 8.62
C ILE A 233 1.08 -20.98 8.66
N ASN A 234 0.55 -21.19 9.87
CA ASN A 234 -0.86 -21.51 10.08
C ASN A 234 -1.77 -20.28 9.87
N PHE A 235 -1.96 -19.94 8.60
CA PHE A 235 -2.82 -18.87 8.11
C PHE A 235 -3.46 -19.30 6.79
N ASP A 236 -4.74 -18.98 6.59
CA ASP A 236 -5.44 -19.32 5.36
C ASP A 236 -5.12 -18.31 4.24
N PHE A 237 -3.90 -18.44 3.69
CA PHE A 237 -3.44 -17.61 2.58
C PHE A 237 -4.34 -17.75 1.34
N LYS A 238 -4.99 -18.90 1.17
CA LYS A 238 -5.84 -19.13 0.00
C LYS A 238 -7.04 -18.18 0.03
N THR A 239 -7.81 -18.25 1.11
CA THR A 239 -9.00 -17.42 1.30
C THR A 239 -8.65 -15.93 1.34
N TYR A 240 -7.55 -15.56 2.02
CA TYR A 240 -7.06 -14.19 2.04
C TYR A 240 -6.78 -13.64 0.63
N ALA A 241 -6.06 -14.41 -0.19
CA ALA A 241 -5.71 -14.01 -1.55
C ALA A 241 -6.95 -13.82 -2.43
N ILE A 242 -7.90 -14.77 -2.38
CA ILE A 242 -9.15 -14.69 -3.13
C ILE A 242 -9.93 -13.43 -2.73
N ALA A 243 -10.03 -13.14 -1.43
CA ALA A 243 -10.73 -11.96 -0.95
C ALA A 243 -10.10 -10.65 -1.45
N LYS A 244 -8.78 -10.49 -1.31
CA LYS A 244 -8.06 -9.28 -1.75
C LYS A 244 -8.12 -9.10 -3.28
N ILE A 245 -7.95 -10.17 -4.07
CA ILE A 245 -8.07 -10.10 -5.54
C ILE A 245 -9.51 -9.80 -5.96
N GLY A 246 -10.50 -10.41 -5.32
CA GLY A 246 -11.91 -10.11 -5.56
C GLY A 246 -12.22 -8.64 -5.31
N GLU A 247 -11.70 -8.08 -4.24
CA GLU A 247 -11.87 -6.67 -3.90
C GLU A 247 -11.17 -5.73 -4.88
N TYR A 248 -9.98 -6.09 -5.38
CA TYR A 248 -9.34 -5.39 -6.49
C TYR A 248 -10.29 -5.26 -7.71
N PHE A 249 -10.87 -6.38 -8.16
CA PHE A 249 -11.77 -6.37 -9.31
C PHE A 249 -13.09 -5.63 -9.03
N ARG A 250 -13.61 -5.72 -7.79
CA ARG A 250 -14.76 -4.91 -7.36
C ARG A 250 -14.45 -3.42 -7.47
N CYS A 251 -13.32 -2.97 -6.93
CA CYS A 251 -12.87 -1.57 -7.03
C CYS A 251 -12.65 -1.13 -8.48
N LYS A 252 -12.03 -1.99 -9.30
CA LYS A 252 -11.85 -1.74 -10.74
C LYS A 252 -13.18 -1.52 -11.46
N SER A 253 -14.21 -2.30 -11.13
CA SER A 253 -15.56 -2.16 -11.73
C SER A 253 -16.25 -0.83 -11.40
N LEU A 254 -15.80 -0.14 -10.34
CA LEU A 254 -16.32 1.15 -9.91
C LEU A 254 -15.57 2.36 -10.50
N LEU A 255 -14.48 2.13 -11.23
CA LEU A 255 -13.84 3.15 -12.05
C LEU A 255 -14.77 3.45 -13.24
N LYS A 256 -15.35 4.66 -13.24
CA LYS A 256 -16.16 5.18 -14.34
C LYS A 256 -15.28 5.85 -15.38
#